data_AF-A0A7S1ZVY8-F1
#
_entry.id   AF-A0A7S1ZVY8-F1
#
_cell.length_a   1.000
_cell.length_b   1.000
_cell.length_c   1.000
_cell.angle_alpha   90.00
_cell.angle_beta   90.00
_cell.angle_gamma   90.00
#
_symmetry.space_group_name_H-M   'P 1'
#
loop_
_entity.id
_entity.type
_entity.pdbx_description
1 polymer ?
#
loop_
_entity_poly.entity_id
_entity_poly.type
_entity_poly.pdbx_seq_one_letter_code
_entity_poly.pdbx_strand_id
1 'polypeptide(L)'
;ADSDYEAMTTEDLPSGSSVLYVPQYLILSSNAAMAELRCEEMYEAEQRLIYEEGDEEKSNDMIRHYYLIYKILLEYEKGQESPWYAWLNSMPRYYSNAASMTSFCFTCLPALMRKLAMEERSILKKNHLAIMNTPYLSDETKRSAALWTFAHQIVYTRAFEADDGSGDLRIVPMGDYFNHGTEADVSFAYDEEGNYWAQT
;
A
#
# COMPACT_ATOMS: atom_id res chain seq x y z
N ALA A 1 -9.36 8.33 20.33
CA ALA A 1 -9.22 6.90 20.57
C ALA A 1 -8.68 6.32 19.28
N ASP A 2 -7.58 5.56 19.35
CA ASP A 2 -7.12 4.78 18.20
C ASP A 2 -8.13 3.65 18.04
N SER A 3 -8.93 3.69 16.97
CA SER A 3 -9.86 2.61 16.64
C SER A 3 -9.12 1.70 15.69
N ASP A 4 -8.62 0.59 16.24
CA ASP A 4 -8.16 -0.53 15.42
C ASP A 4 -9.38 -1.18 14.77
N TYR A 5 -9.25 -1.60 13.51
CA TYR A 5 -10.32 -2.22 12.73
C TYR A 5 -9.83 -3.57 12.24
N GLU A 6 -10.52 -4.62 12.66
CA GLU A 6 -10.11 -6.00 12.38
C GLU A 6 -11.28 -6.86 11.94
N ALA A 7 -10.94 -7.95 11.23
CA ALA A 7 -11.88 -9.03 10.99
C ALA A 7 -12.02 -9.89 12.25
N MET A 8 -13.26 -10.17 12.65
CA MET A 8 -13.57 -11.07 13.77
C MET A 8 -14.66 -12.06 13.36
N THR A 9 -14.59 -13.28 13.91
CA THR A 9 -15.69 -14.24 13.75
C THR A 9 -16.86 -13.84 14.65
N THR A 10 -18.08 -14.13 14.20
CA THR A 10 -19.30 -13.96 15.02
C THR A 10 -19.83 -15.28 15.57
N GLU A 11 -19.17 -16.38 15.20
CA GLU A 11 -19.42 -17.74 15.62
C GLU A 11 -18.09 -18.49 15.79
N ASP A 12 -18.13 -19.62 16.49
CA ASP A 12 -16.97 -20.49 16.65
C ASP A 12 -16.68 -21.23 15.34
N LEU A 13 -15.45 -21.10 14.83
CA LEU A 13 -15.00 -21.78 13.62
C LEU A 13 -13.96 -22.86 13.96
N PRO A 14 -14.08 -24.09 13.41
CA PRO A 14 -13.00 -25.07 13.46
C PRO A 14 -11.74 -24.54 12.76
N SER A 15 -10.56 -25.00 13.16
CA SER A 15 -9.32 -24.73 12.41
C SER A 15 -9.38 -25.34 11.00
N GLY A 16 -8.79 -24.66 10.02
CA GLY A 16 -8.86 -24.95 8.60
C GLY A 16 -10.13 -24.45 7.91
N SER A 17 -10.99 -23.71 8.61
CA SER A 17 -12.23 -23.19 8.00
C SER A 17 -11.92 -22.00 7.11
N SER A 18 -12.47 -21.99 5.90
CA SER A 18 -12.34 -20.83 5.01
C SER A 18 -13.14 -19.64 5.54
N VAL A 19 -12.45 -18.53 5.74
CA VAL A 19 -13.02 -17.29 6.29
C VAL A 19 -13.07 -16.15 5.28
N LEU A 20 -12.24 -16.21 4.23
CA LEU A 20 -12.24 -15.19 3.18
C LEU A 20 -11.83 -15.78 1.83
N TYR A 21 -12.49 -15.28 0.79
CA TYR A 21 -12.12 -15.46 -0.61
C TYR A 21 -12.05 -14.09 -1.28
N VAL A 22 -10.96 -13.79 -1.98
CA VAL A 22 -10.80 -12.58 -2.79
C VAL A 22 -10.38 -12.98 -4.20
N PRO A 23 -11.20 -12.69 -5.23
CA PRO A 23 -10.85 -13.04 -6.59
C PRO A 23 -9.65 -12.22 -7.07
N GLN A 24 -8.81 -12.81 -7.93
CA GLN A 24 -7.56 -12.23 -8.40
C GLN A 24 -7.72 -10.78 -8.92
N TYR A 25 -8.79 -10.50 -9.66
CA TYR A 25 -9.01 -9.19 -10.28
C TYR A 25 -9.28 -8.06 -9.28
N LEU A 26 -9.55 -8.37 -8.00
CA LEU A 26 -9.67 -7.38 -6.92
C LEU A 26 -8.35 -7.17 -6.16
N ILE A 27 -7.33 -7.99 -6.42
CA ILE A 27 -6.02 -7.86 -5.76
C ILE A 27 -5.23 -6.78 -6.49
N LEU A 28 -4.80 -5.76 -5.74
CA LEU A 28 -3.96 -4.69 -6.30
C LEU A 28 -2.53 -5.21 -6.40
N SER A 29 -1.98 -5.25 -7.60
CA SER A 29 -0.63 -5.71 -7.91
C SER A 29 0.21 -4.55 -8.45
N SER A 30 1.43 -4.40 -7.94
CA SER A 30 2.38 -3.41 -8.45
C SER A 30 2.79 -3.72 -9.88
N ASN A 31 2.97 -4.99 -10.22
CA ASN A 31 3.31 -5.42 -11.57
C ASN A 31 2.17 -5.12 -12.55
N ALA A 32 0.91 -5.38 -12.14
CA ALA A 32 -0.25 -5.03 -12.96
C ALA A 32 -0.39 -3.51 -13.12
N ALA A 33 -0.20 -2.74 -12.04
CA ALA A 33 -0.24 -1.27 -12.07
C ALA A 33 0.86 -0.71 -12.99
N MET A 34 2.08 -1.24 -12.93
CA MET A 34 3.18 -0.86 -13.81
C MET A 34 2.86 -1.20 -15.27
N ALA A 35 2.34 -2.40 -15.54
CA ALA A 35 1.97 -2.80 -16.90
C ALA A 35 0.84 -1.93 -17.50
N GLU A 36 -0.10 -1.49 -16.66
CA GLU A 36 -1.23 -0.62 -17.05
C GLU A 36 -0.80 0.84 -17.25
N LEU A 37 0.03 1.37 -16.35
CA LEU A 37 0.20 2.83 -16.19
C LEU A 37 1.56 3.36 -16.67
N ARG A 38 2.57 2.50 -16.81
CA ARG A 38 3.92 2.93 -17.19
C ARG A 38 3.95 3.34 -18.67
N CYS A 39 4.29 4.60 -18.90
CA CYS A 39 4.45 5.17 -20.24
C CYS A 39 5.62 6.17 -20.26
N GLU A 40 5.92 6.75 -21.43
CA GLU A 40 7.05 7.68 -21.61
C GLU A 40 6.95 8.90 -20.68
N GLU A 41 5.75 9.42 -20.47
CA GLU A 41 5.48 10.56 -19.59
C GLU A 41 5.72 10.27 -18.10
N MET A 42 5.84 8.99 -17.71
CA MET A 42 6.20 8.58 -16.34
C MET A 42 7.71 8.61 -16.09
N TYR A 43 8.55 8.76 -17.13
CA TYR A 43 10.00 8.64 -17.01
C TYR A 43 10.60 9.63 -16.00
N GLU A 44 10.20 10.90 -16.04
CA GLU A 44 10.72 11.91 -15.11
C GLU A 44 10.34 11.59 -13.65
N ALA A 45 9.15 11.01 -13.44
CA ALA A 45 8.70 10.59 -12.11
C ALA A 45 9.57 9.44 -11.60
N GLU A 46 9.83 8.43 -12.43
CA GLU A 46 10.69 7.30 -12.09
C GLU A 46 12.12 7.72 -11.77
N GLN A 47 12.71 8.64 -12.57
CA GLN A 47 14.07 9.14 -12.31
C GLN A 47 14.21 9.82 -10.95
N ARG A 48 13.13 10.43 -10.42
CA ARG A 48 13.12 11.05 -9.08
C ARG A 48 13.04 10.02 -7.94
N LEU A 49 12.63 8.80 -8.24
CA LEU A 49 12.47 7.72 -7.27
C LEU A 49 13.72 6.84 -7.16
N ILE A 50 14.59 6.86 -8.17
CA ILE A 50 15.89 6.16 -8.15
C ILE A 50 16.78 6.74 -7.04
N TYR A 51 17.38 5.86 -6.23
CA TYR A 51 18.33 6.26 -5.20
C TYR A 51 19.72 6.56 -5.81
N GLU A 52 20.33 7.68 -5.40
CA GLU A 52 21.64 8.13 -5.90
C GLU A 52 22.81 7.17 -5.55
N GLU A 53 22.64 6.26 -4.59
CA GLU A 53 23.71 5.38 -4.08
C GLU A 53 23.86 4.05 -4.84
N GLY A 54 23.17 3.84 -5.97
CA GLY A 54 23.32 2.62 -6.79
C GLY A 54 22.66 1.38 -6.20
N ASP A 55 21.72 1.57 -5.27
CA ASP A 55 20.89 0.50 -4.70
C ASP A 55 19.68 0.24 -5.63
N GLU A 56 19.89 -0.63 -6.62
CA GLU A 56 18.89 -1.00 -7.62
C GLU A 56 17.66 -1.66 -6.97
N GLU A 57 17.85 -2.44 -5.92
CA GLU A 57 16.78 -3.12 -5.19
C GLU A 57 15.86 -2.10 -4.52
N LYS A 58 16.41 -1.17 -3.72
CA LYS A 58 15.61 -0.09 -3.12
C LYS A 58 14.94 0.80 -4.17
N SER A 59 15.59 1.02 -5.30
CA SER A 59 15.00 1.81 -6.39
C SER A 59 13.80 1.10 -6.99
N ASN A 60 13.91 -0.22 -7.22
CA ASN A 60 12.81 -1.04 -7.69
C ASN A 60 11.65 -1.07 -6.66
N ASP A 61 11.94 -1.20 -5.37
CA ASP A 61 10.92 -1.12 -4.31
C ASP A 61 10.14 0.18 -4.35
N MET A 62 10.85 1.31 -4.51
CA MET A 62 10.21 2.63 -4.60
C MET A 62 9.35 2.78 -5.83
N ILE A 63 9.79 2.26 -6.97
CA ILE A 63 8.99 2.29 -8.19
C ILE A 63 7.73 1.44 -8.02
N ARG A 64 7.85 0.22 -7.48
CA ARG A 64 6.70 -0.67 -7.20
C ARG A 64 5.69 -0.02 -6.25
N HIS A 65 6.16 0.57 -5.16
CA HIS A 65 5.32 1.33 -4.23
C HIS A 65 4.64 2.50 -4.92
N TYR A 66 5.38 3.27 -5.70
CA TYR A 66 4.86 4.45 -6.39
C TYR A 66 3.71 4.09 -7.34
N TYR A 67 3.85 3.04 -8.14
CA TYR A 67 2.78 2.61 -9.04
C TYR A 67 1.54 2.07 -8.31
N LEU A 68 1.70 1.39 -7.17
CA LEU A 68 0.55 1.03 -6.32
C LEU A 68 -0.15 2.28 -5.76
N ILE A 69 0.60 3.27 -5.27
CA ILE A 69 0.04 4.54 -4.80
C ILE A 69 -0.72 5.23 -5.93
N TYR A 70 -0.13 5.25 -7.12
CA TYR A 70 -0.73 5.84 -8.32
C TYR A 70 -2.05 5.15 -8.69
N LYS A 71 -2.06 3.82 -8.69
CA LYS A 71 -3.25 3.01 -8.97
C LYS A 71 -4.35 3.28 -7.96
N ILE A 72 -4.03 3.32 -6.65
CA ILE A 72 -5.00 3.67 -5.60
C ILE A 72 -5.64 5.03 -5.86
N LEU A 73 -4.85 6.03 -6.24
CA LEU A 73 -5.37 7.38 -6.49
C LEU A 73 -6.26 7.44 -7.75
N LEU A 74 -5.92 6.71 -8.80
CA LEU A 74 -6.78 6.60 -9.98
C LEU A 74 -8.12 5.92 -9.64
N GLU A 75 -8.08 4.85 -8.86
CA GLU A 75 -9.30 4.17 -8.40
C GLU A 75 -10.10 5.05 -7.42
N TYR A 76 -9.44 5.90 -6.64
CA TYR A 76 -10.09 6.88 -5.79
C TYR A 76 -10.83 7.96 -6.61
N GLU A 77 -10.25 8.48 -7.70
CA GLU A 77 -10.89 9.47 -8.57
C GLU A 77 -12.16 8.96 -9.25
N LYS A 78 -12.20 7.66 -9.57
CA LYS A 78 -13.39 7.00 -10.14
C LYS A 78 -14.56 6.95 -9.15
N GLY A 79 -14.32 7.15 -7.85
CA GLY A 79 -15.36 7.08 -6.84
C GLY A 79 -16.14 5.76 -6.93
N GLN A 80 -17.47 5.83 -6.96
CA GLN A 80 -18.36 4.66 -7.00
C GLN A 80 -18.24 3.80 -8.27
N GLU A 81 -17.59 4.30 -9.32
CA GLU A 81 -17.33 3.53 -10.54
C GLU A 81 -16.13 2.58 -10.38
N SER A 82 -15.31 2.76 -9.34
CA SER A 82 -14.23 1.83 -9.02
C SER A 82 -14.75 0.57 -8.34
N PRO A 83 -14.33 -0.64 -8.75
CA PRO A 83 -14.66 -1.85 -8.01
C PRO A 83 -14.02 -1.86 -6.61
N TRP A 84 -13.01 -1.02 -6.36
CA TRP A 84 -12.36 -0.86 -5.06
C TRP A 84 -13.00 0.22 -4.17
N TYR A 85 -14.05 0.90 -4.63
CA TYR A 85 -14.65 2.03 -3.91
C TYR A 85 -15.02 1.70 -2.47
N ALA A 86 -15.70 0.56 -2.25
CA ALA A 86 -16.16 0.17 -0.92
C ALA A 86 -14.97 -0.04 0.05
N TRP A 87 -13.92 -0.70 -0.43
CA TRP A 87 -12.69 -0.94 0.34
C TRP A 87 -11.91 0.36 0.59
N LEU A 88 -11.72 1.21 -0.42
CA LEU A 88 -11.08 2.52 -0.25
C LEU A 88 -11.84 3.41 0.76
N ASN A 89 -13.17 3.33 0.74
CA ASN A 89 -14.00 4.08 1.65
C ASN A 89 -13.96 3.52 3.09
N SER A 90 -13.66 2.23 3.27
CA SER A 90 -13.50 1.62 4.59
C SER A 90 -12.10 1.79 5.21
N MET A 91 -11.10 2.24 4.44
CA MET A 91 -9.73 2.43 4.93
C MET A 91 -9.63 3.45 6.09
N PRO A 92 -8.74 3.21 7.08
CA PRO A 92 -8.46 4.18 8.12
C PRO A 92 -8.07 5.55 7.57
N ARG A 93 -8.55 6.62 8.20
CA ARG A 93 -8.17 8.00 7.87
C ARG A 93 -7.01 8.51 8.73
N TYR A 94 -6.61 7.73 9.72
CA TYR A 94 -5.50 8.01 10.63
C TYR A 94 -4.58 6.79 10.69
N TYR A 95 -3.27 7.05 10.73
CA TYR A 95 -2.21 6.04 10.79
C TYR A 95 -1.16 6.47 11.81
N SER A 96 -0.53 5.52 12.48
CA SER A 96 0.40 5.74 13.59
C SER A 96 1.88 5.46 13.25
N ASN A 97 2.21 5.29 11.96
CA ASN A 97 3.59 5.10 11.50
C ASN A 97 4.41 6.41 11.48
N ALA A 98 5.70 6.32 11.12
CA ALA A 98 6.60 7.47 11.13
C ALA A 98 6.26 8.52 10.06
N ALA A 99 5.64 8.13 8.96
CA ALA A 99 5.12 9.07 7.96
C ALA A 99 4.06 10.03 8.54
N SER A 100 3.29 9.60 9.55
CA SER A 100 2.30 10.42 10.29
C SER A 100 2.89 11.27 11.42
N MET A 101 4.18 11.09 11.77
CA MET A 101 4.78 11.78 12.91
C MET A 101 5.01 13.27 12.68
N THR A 102 4.75 14.07 13.72
CA THR A 102 5.14 15.49 13.73
C THR A 102 6.65 15.65 13.94
N SER A 103 7.19 16.83 13.64
CA SER A 103 8.61 17.12 13.92
C SER A 103 8.99 16.93 15.39
N PHE A 104 8.06 17.19 16.32
CA PHE A 104 8.27 16.97 17.75
C PHE A 104 8.38 15.48 18.10
N CYS A 105 7.56 14.61 17.50
CA CYS A 105 7.61 13.17 17.74
C CYS A 105 9.02 12.60 17.51
N PHE A 106 9.73 13.05 16.46
CA PHE A 106 11.10 12.63 16.19
C PHE A 106 12.09 13.02 17.29
N THR A 107 11.84 14.10 18.03
CA THR A 107 12.70 14.51 19.16
C THR A 107 12.57 13.58 20.36
N CYS A 108 11.47 12.85 20.46
CA CYS A 108 11.21 11.87 21.51
C CYS A 108 11.82 10.50 21.21
N LEU A 109 12.28 10.24 19.97
CA LEU A 109 12.82 8.95 19.56
C LEU A 109 14.33 8.82 19.88
N PRO A 110 14.79 7.65 20.34
CA PRO A 110 16.22 7.32 20.38
C PRO A 110 16.88 7.47 19.00
N ALA A 111 18.20 7.71 18.97
CA ALA A 111 18.92 8.09 17.75
C ALA A 111 18.69 7.15 16.54
N LEU A 112 18.76 5.83 16.75
CA LEU A 112 18.52 4.84 15.70
C LEU A 112 17.07 4.87 15.21
N MET A 113 16.09 4.81 16.13
CA MET A 113 14.67 4.85 15.80
C MET A 113 14.31 6.15 15.07
N ARG A 114 14.89 7.28 15.49
CA ARG A 114 14.72 8.57 14.81
C ARG A 114 15.23 8.52 13.38
N LYS A 115 16.41 7.92 13.14
CA LYS A 115 16.98 7.77 11.78
C LYS A 115 16.03 6.98 10.88
N LEU A 116 15.59 5.80 11.31
CA LEU A 116 14.67 4.94 10.56
C LEU A 116 13.33 5.63 10.30
N ALA A 117 12.75 6.27 11.32
CA ALA A 117 11.50 7.01 11.20
C ALA A 117 11.62 8.20 10.22
N MET A 118 12.77 8.89 10.22
CA MET A 118 13.03 9.97 9.26
C MET A 118 13.24 9.45 7.84
N GLU A 119 13.84 8.27 7.67
CA GLU A 119 13.97 7.60 6.37
C GLU A 119 12.59 7.24 5.81
N GLU A 120 11.69 6.66 6.61
CA GLU A 120 10.29 6.42 6.22
C GLU A 120 9.59 7.73 5.80
N ARG A 121 9.70 8.79 6.61
CA ARG A 121 9.10 10.09 6.27
C ARG A 121 9.71 10.71 5.00
N SER A 122 10.96 10.38 4.67
CA SER A 122 11.61 10.84 3.44
C SER A 122 11.06 10.15 2.19
N ILE A 123 10.66 8.87 2.30
CA ILE A 123 10.03 8.10 1.21
C ILE A 123 8.71 8.74 0.80
N LEU A 124 7.85 9.11 1.76
CA LEU A 124 6.61 9.84 1.48
C LEU A 124 6.87 11.13 0.69
N LYS A 125 7.88 11.91 1.09
CA LYS A 125 8.24 13.16 0.41
C LYS A 125 8.74 12.93 -1.02
N LYS A 126 9.58 11.93 -1.24
CA LYS A 126 10.06 11.57 -2.58
C LYS A 126 8.91 11.18 -3.51
N ASN A 127 8.01 10.32 -3.04
CA ASN A 127 6.81 9.91 -3.78
C ASN A 127 5.93 11.12 -4.17
N HIS A 128 5.68 12.04 -3.23
CA HIS A 128 4.91 13.24 -3.53
C HIS A 128 5.59 14.09 -4.62
N LEU A 129 6.91 14.29 -4.55
CA LEU A 129 7.61 15.12 -5.53
C LEU A 129 7.64 14.53 -6.94
N ALA A 130 7.48 13.21 -7.08
CA ALA A 130 7.51 12.52 -8.36
C ALA A 130 6.25 12.79 -9.21
N ILE A 131 5.12 13.20 -8.62
CA ILE A 131 3.86 13.19 -9.38
C ILE A 131 3.65 14.35 -10.37
N MET A 132 4.21 15.54 -10.12
CA MET A 132 3.67 16.80 -10.66
C MET A 132 3.45 16.87 -12.18
N ASN A 133 4.10 16.02 -12.98
CA ASN A 133 4.01 15.98 -14.45
C ASN A 133 3.47 14.65 -15.03
N THR A 134 2.83 13.80 -14.23
CA THR A 134 2.34 12.48 -14.67
C THR A 134 0.98 12.54 -15.40
N PRO A 135 0.66 11.59 -16.30
CA PRO A 135 -0.61 11.52 -17.02
C PRO A 135 -1.77 10.91 -16.19
N TYR A 136 -3.01 10.94 -16.69
CA TYR A 136 -4.19 10.29 -16.10
C TYR A 136 -4.81 10.93 -14.85
N LEU A 137 -4.02 11.27 -13.82
CA LEU A 137 -4.56 11.90 -12.61
C LEU A 137 -4.93 13.36 -12.85
N SER A 138 -6.01 13.82 -12.22
CA SER A 138 -6.41 15.22 -12.26
C SER A 138 -5.41 16.13 -11.53
N ASP A 139 -5.36 17.41 -11.91
CA ASP A 139 -4.55 18.42 -11.24
C ASP A 139 -4.94 18.61 -9.77
N GLU A 140 -6.21 18.36 -9.42
CA GLU A 140 -6.69 18.41 -8.03
C GLU A 140 -6.04 17.31 -7.20
N THR A 141 -6.09 16.06 -7.66
CA THR A 141 -5.47 14.92 -6.96
C THR A 141 -3.96 15.06 -6.88
N LYS A 142 -3.30 15.52 -7.95
CA LYS A 142 -1.85 15.80 -7.97
C LYS A 142 -1.42 16.80 -6.91
N ARG A 143 -2.23 17.83 -6.66
CA ARG A 143 -1.93 18.90 -5.69
C ARG A 143 -2.37 18.57 -4.26
N SER A 144 -3.10 17.48 -4.05
CA SER A 144 -3.64 17.12 -2.74
C SER A 144 -2.65 16.32 -1.90
N ALA A 145 -1.88 17.02 -1.06
CA ALA A 145 -0.95 16.40 -0.12
C ALA A 145 -1.62 15.37 0.81
N ALA A 146 -2.88 15.62 1.18
CA ALA A 146 -3.65 14.74 2.05
C ALA A 146 -3.97 13.40 1.35
N LEU A 147 -4.40 13.43 0.08
CA LEU A 147 -4.69 12.21 -0.68
C LEU A 147 -3.43 11.39 -0.94
N TRP A 148 -2.31 12.05 -1.27
CA TRP A 148 -1.02 11.39 -1.43
C TRP A 148 -0.56 10.69 -0.15
N THR A 149 -0.69 11.39 0.98
CA THR A 149 -0.36 10.80 2.27
C THR A 149 -1.27 9.61 2.54
N PHE A 150 -2.59 9.75 2.35
CA PHE A 150 -3.55 8.66 2.54
C PHE A 150 -3.21 7.42 1.69
N ALA A 151 -2.96 7.58 0.40
CA ALA A 151 -2.62 6.46 -0.49
C ALA A 151 -1.25 5.84 -0.14
N HIS A 152 -0.24 6.66 0.18
CA HIS A 152 1.03 6.17 0.69
C HIS A 152 0.86 5.33 1.96
N GLN A 153 0.05 5.78 2.91
CA GLN A 153 -0.19 5.03 4.14
C GLN A 153 -0.86 3.68 3.87
N ILE A 154 -1.80 3.61 2.93
CA ILE A 154 -2.39 2.32 2.53
C ILE A 154 -1.31 1.39 2.02
N VAL A 155 -0.53 1.80 1.01
CA VAL A 155 0.50 0.93 0.41
C VAL A 155 1.55 0.53 1.44
N TYR A 156 2.10 1.50 2.17
CA TYR A 156 3.19 1.25 3.11
C TYR A 156 2.81 0.32 4.28
N THR A 157 1.53 0.31 4.67
CA THR A 157 1.08 -0.50 5.83
C THR A 157 0.41 -1.81 5.44
N ARG A 158 -0.02 -1.97 4.17
CA ARG A 158 -0.84 -3.12 3.74
C ARG A 158 -0.28 -3.87 2.55
N ALA A 159 0.66 -3.28 1.80
CA ALA A 159 1.30 -4.00 0.71
C ALA A 159 2.36 -4.97 1.26
N PHE A 160 2.44 -6.13 0.64
CA PHE A 160 3.48 -7.13 0.93
C PHE A 160 4.02 -7.70 -0.37
N GLU A 161 5.26 -8.15 -0.35
CA GLU A 161 5.86 -8.82 -1.50
C GLU A 161 5.33 -10.25 -1.61
N ALA A 162 4.89 -10.64 -2.80
CA ALA A 162 4.46 -11.99 -3.10
C ALA A 162 5.64 -12.96 -3.03
N ASP A 163 5.45 -14.08 -2.33
CA ASP A 163 6.47 -15.13 -2.13
C ASP A 163 6.57 -16.08 -3.35
N ASP A 164 6.44 -15.54 -4.57
CA ASP A 164 6.55 -16.27 -5.83
C ASP A 164 7.81 -15.88 -6.63
N GLY A 165 8.68 -15.05 -6.03
CA GLY A 165 9.90 -14.54 -6.66
C GLY A 165 9.67 -13.53 -7.79
N SER A 166 8.42 -13.10 -8.04
CA SER A 166 8.10 -12.11 -9.07
C SER A 166 8.48 -10.69 -8.68
N GLY A 167 8.75 -10.46 -7.39
CA GLY A 167 8.88 -9.12 -6.85
C GLY A 167 7.57 -8.33 -6.95
N ASP A 168 6.41 -8.97 -6.98
CA ASP A 168 5.16 -8.21 -7.00
C ASP A 168 4.77 -7.77 -5.59
N LEU A 169 4.61 -6.46 -5.37
CA LEU A 169 3.91 -5.97 -4.20
C LEU A 169 2.40 -6.10 -4.42
N ARG A 170 1.71 -6.73 -3.46
CA ARG A 170 0.27 -6.95 -3.50
C ARG A 170 -0.42 -6.35 -2.30
N ILE A 171 -1.63 -5.84 -2.53
CA ILE A 171 -2.61 -5.55 -1.48
C ILE A 171 -3.82 -6.41 -1.78
N VAL A 172 -4.28 -7.14 -0.78
CA VAL A 172 -5.47 -7.99 -0.86
C VAL A 172 -6.60 -7.30 -0.10
N PRO A 173 -7.51 -6.59 -0.79
CA PRO A 173 -8.66 -5.97 -0.12
C PRO A 173 -9.43 -6.98 0.74
N MET A 174 -9.84 -6.57 1.93
CA MET A 174 -10.48 -7.41 2.97
C MET A 174 -9.52 -8.39 3.65
N GLY A 175 -8.54 -8.97 2.93
CA GLY A 175 -7.48 -9.78 3.54
C GLY A 175 -6.55 -8.93 4.40
N ASP A 176 -6.40 -7.66 4.05
CA ASP A 176 -5.63 -6.64 4.77
C ASP A 176 -6.27 -6.14 6.08
N TYR A 177 -7.38 -6.77 6.52
CA TYR A 177 -8.01 -6.56 7.83
C TYR A 177 -7.67 -7.64 8.85
N PHE A 178 -6.93 -8.69 8.46
CA PHE A 178 -6.37 -9.64 9.42
C PHE A 178 -5.16 -9.01 10.11
N ASN A 179 -5.28 -8.76 11.41
CA ASN A 179 -4.23 -8.13 12.21
C ASN A 179 -3.07 -9.10 12.49
N HIS A 180 -1.90 -8.53 12.76
CA HIS A 180 -0.73 -9.31 13.14
C HIS A 180 -0.82 -9.73 14.62
N GLY A 181 -0.82 -11.03 14.87
CA GLY A 181 -0.76 -11.63 16.21
C GLY A 181 0.56 -12.35 16.47
N THR A 182 0.85 -12.64 17.76
CA THR A 182 1.99 -13.51 18.12
C THR A 182 1.79 -14.94 17.60
N GLU A 183 0.54 -15.38 17.57
CA GLU A 183 0.09 -16.61 16.94
C GLU A 183 -0.79 -16.21 15.75
N ALA A 184 -0.60 -16.87 14.61
CA ALA A 184 -1.37 -16.58 13.41
C ALA A 184 -2.76 -17.21 13.53
N ASP A 185 -3.78 -16.37 13.71
CA ASP A 185 -5.19 -16.81 13.73
C ASP A 185 -5.70 -17.19 12.35
N VAL A 186 -4.99 -16.77 11.30
CA VAL A 186 -5.28 -17.12 9.91
C VAL A 186 -4.01 -17.45 9.13
N SER A 187 -4.13 -18.40 8.22
CA SER A 187 -3.20 -18.66 7.14
C SER A 187 -3.85 -18.29 5.81
N PHE A 188 -3.04 -17.96 4.81
CA PHE A 188 -3.56 -17.65 3.49
C PHE A 188 -2.76 -18.33 2.39
N ALA A 189 -3.42 -18.53 1.25
CA ALA A 189 -2.83 -19.10 0.04
C ALA A 189 -3.45 -18.49 -1.21
N TYR A 190 -2.75 -18.64 -2.32
CA TYR A 190 -3.27 -18.34 -3.65
C TYR A 190 -3.53 -19.64 -4.40
N ASP A 191 -4.65 -19.74 -5.12
CA ASP A 191 -4.87 -20.86 -6.04
C ASP A 191 -4.14 -20.64 -7.38
N GLU A 192 -4.26 -21.62 -8.28
CA GLU A 192 -3.60 -21.58 -9.61
C GLU A 192 -4.09 -20.42 -10.49
N GLU A 193 -5.28 -19.89 -10.23
CA GLU A 193 -5.84 -18.73 -10.92
C GLU A 193 -5.41 -17.40 -10.25
N GLY A 194 -4.69 -17.46 -9.13
CA GLY A 194 -4.25 -16.30 -8.38
C GLY A 194 -5.32 -15.71 -7.48
N ASN A 195 -6.42 -16.42 -7.20
CA ASN A 195 -7.38 -15.99 -6.19
C ASN A 195 -6.83 -16.24 -4.79
N TYR A 196 -7.12 -15.33 -3.88
CA TYR A 196 -6.69 -15.40 -2.49
C TYR A 196 -7.73 -16.10 -1.63
N TRP A 197 -7.24 -16.95 -0.72
CA TRP A 197 -8.02 -17.66 0.29
C TRP A 197 -7.38 -17.47 1.66
N ALA A 198 -8.20 -17.22 2.69
CA ALA A 198 -7.76 -17.27 4.08
C ALA A 198 -8.53 -18.33 4.89
N GLN A 199 -7.84 -18.99 5.81
CA GLN A 199 -8.35 -20.07 6.66
C GLN A 199 -7.83 -19.94 8.10
N THR A 200 -8.64 -20.34 9.09
CA THR A 200 -8.26 -20.49 10.51
C THR A 200 -7.43 -21.74 10.79
#